data_AF-A0A5J4Q8X6-F1
#
_entry.id   AF-A0A5J4Q8X6-F1
#
_cell.length_a   1.000
_cell.length_b   1.000
_cell.length_c   1.000
_cell.angle_alpha   90.00
_cell.angle_beta   90.00
_cell.angle_gamma   90.00
#
_symmetry.space_group_name_H-M   'P 1'
#
loop_
_entity.id
_entity.type
_entity.pdbx_description
1 polymer ?
#
loop_
_entity_poly.entity_id
_entity_poly.type
_entity_poly.pdbx_seq_one_letter_code
_entity_poly.pdbx_strand_id
1 'polypeptide(L)'
;MNTREYTFQNLFGSSFNFEGTEITLNKIEIPIIQRDYAQGRTTSEVERIRNRFLDALFRSITNGEHRVLDFVYGDVSQNGVLTPLDGQQRLTTLFLLH
;
A
#
# COMPACT_ATOMS: atom_id res chain seq x y z
N MET A 1 7.88 -16.84 -1.41
CA MET A 1 6.98 -15.68 -1.13
C MET A 1 5.80 -15.79 -2.09
N ASN A 2 4.58 -15.87 -1.57
CA ASN A 2 3.35 -15.83 -2.38
C ASN A 2 2.92 -14.37 -2.52
N THR A 3 3.41 -13.69 -3.57
CA THR A 3 2.94 -12.33 -3.90
C THR A 3 1.58 -12.42 -4.59
N ARG A 4 0.63 -11.59 -4.17
CA ARG A 4 -0.68 -11.47 -4.79
C ARG A 4 -0.94 -10.02 -5.16
N GLU A 5 -1.62 -9.82 -6.28
CA GLU A 5 -1.97 -8.50 -6.76
C GLU A 5 -3.38 -8.14 -6.30
N TYR A 6 -3.51 -6.96 -5.70
CA TYR A 6 -4.79 -6.41 -5.26
C TYR A 6 -4.86 -4.94 -5.65
N THR A 7 -6.04 -4.48 -6.05
CA THR A 7 -6.33 -3.05 -6.04
C THR A 7 -6.51 -2.59 -4.60
N PHE A 8 -6.29 -1.30 -4.33
CA PHE A 8 -6.47 -0.75 -2.98
C PHE A 8 -7.89 -1.00 -2.43
N GLN A 9 -8.91 -0.92 -3.29
CA GLN A 9 -10.30 -1.16 -2.92
C GLN A 9 -10.58 -2.64 -2.66
N ASN A 10 -10.10 -3.53 -3.54
CA ASN A 10 -10.35 -4.97 -3.42
C ASN A 10 -9.48 -5.65 -2.36
N LEU A 11 -8.47 -4.94 -1.83
CA LEU A 11 -7.66 -5.42 -0.73
C LEU A 11 -8.54 -5.69 0.50
N PHE A 12 -9.46 -4.79 0.81
CA PHE A 12 -10.40 -4.96 1.92
C PHE A 12 -11.52 -5.95 1.54
N GLY A 13 -11.75 -6.94 2.39
CA GLY A 13 -12.68 -8.05 2.14
C GLY A 13 -12.10 -9.18 1.28
N SER A 14 -10.83 -9.06 0.83
CA SER A 14 -10.16 -10.18 0.16
C SER A 14 -9.83 -11.30 1.15
N SER A 15 -10.11 -12.54 0.76
CA SER A 15 -9.81 -13.74 1.54
C SER A 15 -8.62 -14.49 0.97
N PHE A 16 -7.72 -14.94 1.84
CA PHE A 16 -6.57 -15.75 1.46
C PHE A 16 -6.24 -16.80 2.51
N ASN A 17 -5.81 -17.96 2.03
CA ASN A 17 -5.32 -19.03 2.89
C ASN A 17 -3.89 -18.73 3.36
N PHE A 18 -3.71 -18.63 4.67
CA PHE A 18 -2.42 -18.48 5.34
C PHE A 18 -2.29 -19.57 6.41
N GLU A 19 -1.26 -20.41 6.30
CA GLU A 19 -1.00 -21.52 7.23
C GLU A 19 -2.21 -22.43 7.50
N GLY A 20 -3.05 -22.66 6.47
CA GLY A 20 -4.23 -23.52 6.56
C GLY A 20 -5.48 -22.85 7.17
N THR A 21 -5.39 -21.56 7.47
CA THR A 21 -6.53 -20.75 7.92
C THR A 21 -6.93 -19.74 6.83
N GLU A 22 -8.22 -19.63 6.55
CA GLU A 22 -8.74 -18.58 5.68
C GLU A 22 -8.83 -17.26 6.45
N ILE A 23 -8.09 -16.26 5.98
CA ILE A 23 -8.05 -14.92 6.58
C ILE A 23 -8.69 -13.95 5.61
N THR A 24 -9.63 -13.14 6.10
CA THR A 24 -10.22 -12.04 5.34
C THR A 24 -9.64 -10.73 5.84
N LEU A 25 -9.03 -9.94 4.96
CA LEU A 25 -8.35 -8.72 5.34
C LEU A 25 -9.35 -7.57 5.50
N ASN A 26 -9.45 -7.04 6.71
CA ASN A 26 -10.47 -6.06 7.10
C ASN A 26 -9.89 -4.69 7.45
N LYS A 27 -8.61 -4.66 7.84
CA LYS A 27 -7.97 -3.46 8.39
C LYS A 27 -6.50 -3.43 8.05
N ILE A 28 -5.97 -2.22 7.88
CA ILE A 28 -4.55 -1.93 7.85
C ILE A 28 -4.21 -1.10 9.10
N GLU A 29 -3.23 -1.54 9.87
CA GLU A 29 -2.70 -0.80 11.02
C GLU A 29 -1.26 -0.37 10.74
N ILE A 30 -1.07 0.93 10.55
CA ILE A 30 0.27 1.49 10.44
C ILE A 30 0.90 1.44 11.85
N PRO A 31 2.09 0.84 12.04
CA PRO A 31 2.70 0.67 13.37
C PRO A 31 2.99 2.02 14.07
N ILE A 32 3.55 2.02 15.26
CA ILE A 32 4.02 3.29 15.87
C ILE A 32 5.43 3.64 15.37
N ILE A 33 6.24 2.60 15.12
CA ILE A 33 7.62 2.72 14.67
C ILE A 33 7.64 2.77 13.14
N GLN A 34 7.28 3.91 12.55
CA GLN A 34 7.60 4.26 11.17
C GLN A 34 8.28 5.63 11.10
N ARG A 35 8.94 5.87 9.96
CA ARG A 35 9.43 7.19 9.62
C ARG A 35 8.25 8.11 9.29
N ASP A 36 8.43 9.41 9.56
CA ASP A 36 7.49 10.44 9.11
C ASP A 36 7.17 10.30 7.63
N TYR A 37 5.96 10.70 7.25
CA TYR A 37 5.56 10.75 5.85
C TYR A 37 6.49 11.67 5.06
N ALA A 38 7.38 11.05 4.28
CA ALA A 38 8.50 11.78 3.69
C ALA A 38 8.10 12.61 2.48
N GLN A 39 6.96 12.32 1.83
CA GLN A 39 6.58 13.05 0.61
C GLN A 39 6.32 14.54 0.84
N GLY A 40 6.14 15.01 2.08
CA GLY A 40 6.03 16.44 2.38
C GLY A 40 7.36 17.21 2.40
N ARG A 41 8.52 16.54 2.31
CA ARG A 41 9.83 17.20 2.38
C ARG A 41 10.18 17.91 1.05
N THR A 42 10.98 18.96 1.16
CA THR A 42 11.41 19.83 0.03
C THR A 42 12.82 19.51 -0.48
N THR A 43 13.44 18.42 -0.01
CA THR A 43 14.72 17.98 -0.54
C THR A 43 14.57 17.47 -1.97
N SER A 44 15.51 17.80 -2.85
CA SER A 44 15.44 17.51 -4.28
C SER A 44 15.21 16.02 -4.60
N GLU A 45 15.78 15.12 -3.81
CA GLU A 45 15.57 13.68 -3.94
C GLU A 45 14.10 13.28 -3.67
N VAL A 46 13.52 13.80 -2.58
CA VAL A 46 12.13 13.51 -2.21
C VAL A 46 11.17 14.09 -3.24
N GLU A 47 11.40 15.30 -3.72
CA GLU A 47 10.55 15.92 -4.74
C GLU A 47 10.53 15.07 -6.02
N ARG A 48 11.69 14.56 -6.44
CA ARG A 48 11.79 13.66 -7.59
C ARG A 48 11.03 12.34 -7.38
N ILE A 49 11.11 11.76 -6.18
CA ILE A 49 10.39 10.52 -5.84
C ILE A 49 8.88 10.76 -5.82
N ARG A 50 8.43 11.83 -5.14
CA ARG A 50 7.03 12.25 -5.06
C ARG A 50 6.45 12.49 -6.45
N ASN A 51 7.11 13.31 -7.28
CA ASN A 51 6.59 13.66 -8.60
C ASN A 51 6.47 12.41 -9.49
N ARG A 52 7.46 11.50 -9.45
CA ARG A 52 7.37 10.23 -10.20
C ARG A 52 6.20 9.37 -9.74
N PHE A 53 5.98 9.29 -8.42
CA PHE A 53 4.89 8.49 -7.85
C PHE A 53 3.52 9.09 -8.20
N LEU A 54 3.35 10.40 -8.01
CA LEU A 54 2.11 11.12 -8.35
C LEU A 54 1.82 11.10 -9.85
N ASP A 55 2.82 11.23 -10.72
CA ASP A 55 2.65 11.11 -12.17
C ASP A 55 2.17 9.71 -12.57
N ALA A 56 2.70 8.66 -11.93
CA ALA A 56 2.26 7.29 -12.19
C ALA A 56 0.80 7.07 -11.78
N LEU A 57 0.41 7.61 -10.62
CA LEU A 57 -0.98 7.59 -10.16
C LEU A 57 -1.89 8.39 -11.10
N PHE A 58 -1.49 9.61 -11.46
CA PHE A 58 -2.24 10.49 -12.35
C PHE A 58 -2.52 9.82 -13.69
N ARG A 59 -1.49 9.26 -14.34
CA ARG A 59 -1.66 8.54 -15.62
C ARG A 59 -2.55 7.31 -15.49
N SER A 60 -2.44 6.57 -14.39
CA SER A 60 -3.32 5.42 -14.13
C SER A 60 -4.79 5.85 -14.11
N ILE A 61 -5.08 6.96 -13.42
CA ILE A 61 -6.45 7.48 -13.27
C ILE A 61 -6.96 8.09 -14.58
N THR A 62 -6.16 8.91 -15.27
CA THR A 62 -6.62 9.64 -16.46
C THR A 62 -6.66 8.78 -17.72
N ASN A 63 -5.74 7.84 -17.85
CA ASN A 63 -5.58 7.04 -19.07
C ASN A 63 -6.09 5.59 -18.91
N GLY A 64 -6.52 5.21 -17.70
CA GLY A 64 -6.88 3.82 -17.39
C GLY A 64 -5.69 2.85 -17.46
N GLU A 65 -4.46 3.36 -17.39
CA GLU A 65 -3.25 2.53 -17.42
C GLU A 65 -3.12 1.72 -16.14
N HIS A 66 -3.23 0.39 -16.24
CA HIS A 66 -2.95 -0.48 -15.09
C HIS A 66 -1.51 -0.28 -14.59
N ARG A 67 -1.37 0.10 -13.30
CA ARG A 67 -0.08 0.38 -12.66
C ARG A 67 0.04 -0.39 -11.35
N VAL A 68 1.08 -1.21 -11.26
CA VAL A 68 1.49 -1.88 -10.02
C VAL A 68 2.38 -0.92 -9.22
N LEU A 69 1.98 -0.60 -7.98
CA LEU A 69 2.64 0.38 -7.12
C LEU A 69 3.73 -0.24 -6.24
N ASP A 70 4.49 -1.18 -6.81
CA ASP A 70 5.46 -2.02 -6.10
C ASP A 70 4.79 -2.92 -5.04
N PHE A 71 5.58 -3.64 -4.24
CA PHE A 71 5.07 -4.56 -3.22
C PHE A 71 4.86 -3.87 -1.86
N VAL A 72 3.90 -4.40 -1.10
CA VAL A 72 3.67 -4.13 0.33
C VAL A 72 3.80 -5.47 1.04
N TYR A 73 4.52 -5.51 2.15
CA TYR A 73 4.63 -6.73 2.95
C TYR A 73 4.60 -6.41 4.43
N GLY A 74 4.12 -7.36 5.21
CA GLY A 74 3.91 -7.21 6.63
C GLY A 74 3.33 -8.46 7.24
N ASP A 75 2.97 -8.34 8.52
CA ASP A 75 2.27 -9.39 9.25
C ASP A 75 0.76 -9.27 9.03
N VAL A 76 0.07 -10.42 8.99
CA VAL A 76 -1.40 -10.46 8.97
C VAL A 76 -1.88 -11.31 10.13
N SER A 77 -2.59 -10.67 11.06
CA SER A 77 -3.21 -11.39 12.18
C SER A 77 -4.38 -12.27 11.72
N GLN A 78 -4.72 -13.27 12.52
CA GLN A 78 -5.91 -14.12 12.30
C GLN A 78 -7.22 -13.32 12.22
N ASN A 79 -7.26 -12.12 12.79
CA ASN A 79 -8.42 -11.23 12.74
C ASN A 79 -8.49 -10.38 11.45
N GLY A 80 -7.57 -10.60 10.50
CA GLY A 80 -7.58 -9.87 9.23
C GLY A 80 -6.99 -8.47 9.31
N VAL A 81 -6.12 -8.21 10.28
CA VAL A 81 -5.39 -6.93 10.41
C VAL A 81 -4.02 -7.08 9.77
N LEU A 82 -3.74 -6.29 8.73
CA LEU A 82 -2.42 -6.17 8.09
C LEU A 82 -1.61 -5.07 8.77
N THR A 83 -0.45 -5.44 9.30
CA THR A 83 0.55 -4.51 9.84
C THR A 83 1.75 -4.45 8.91
N PRO A 84 1.85 -3.43 8.02
CA PRO A 84 2.91 -3.35 7.04
C PRO A 84 4.27 -3.08 7.69
N LEU A 85 5.26 -3.90 7.32
CA LEU A 85 6.67 -3.69 7.63
C LEU A 85 7.33 -2.75 6.61
N ASP A 86 6.87 -2.78 5.36
CA ASP A 86 7.21 -1.84 4.28
C ASP A 86 5.94 -1.50 3.48
N GLY A 87 5.96 -0.41 2.73
CA GLY A 87 4.85 0.06 1.92
C GLY A 87 3.90 1.02 2.62
N GLN A 88 4.20 1.37 3.87
CA GLN A 88 3.40 2.28 4.70
C GLN A 88 3.11 3.61 3.97
N GLN A 89 4.13 4.31 3.45
CA GLN A 89 3.92 5.58 2.75
C GLN A 89 3.10 5.44 1.47
N ARG A 90 3.22 4.31 0.76
CA ARG A 90 2.44 4.04 -0.47
C ARG A 90 0.97 3.84 -0.13
N LEU A 91 0.68 3.04 0.91
CA LEU A 91 -0.66 2.85 1.45
C LEU A 91 -1.26 4.16 1.95
N THR A 92 -0.49 4.96 2.69
CA THR A 92 -0.94 6.29 3.15
C THR A 92 -1.27 7.21 1.97
N THR A 93 -0.43 7.23 0.93
CA THR A 93 -0.69 8.07 -0.25
C THR A 93 -1.95 7.62 -1.00
N LEU A 94 -2.14 6.31 -1.17
CA LEU A 94 -3.35 5.75 -1.79
C LEU A 94 -4.60 6.06 -0.97
N PHE A 95 -4.52 5.95 0.35
CA PHE A 95 -5.61 6.30 1.26
C PHE A 95 -5.99 7.79 1.17
N LEU A 96 -5.02 8.69 1.06
CA LEU A 96 -5.28 10.13 0.92
C LEU A 96 -5.86 10.51 -0.45
N LEU A 97 -5.66 9.66 -1.46
CA LEU A 97 -6.16 9.86 -2.82
C LEU A 97 -7.58 9.27 -3.01
N HIS A 98 -7.91 8.22 -2.25
CA HIS A 98 -9.17 7.48 -2.37
C HIS A 98 -10.38 8.29 -1.89
#